data_AF-A0A7X6YXV0-F1
#
_entry.id   AF-A0A7X6YXV0-F1
#
_cell.length_a   1.000
_cell.length_b   1.000
_cell.length_c   1.000
_cell.angle_alpha   90.00
_cell.angle_beta   90.00
_cell.angle_gamma   90.00
#
_symmetry.space_group_name_H-M   'P 1'
#
loop_
_entity.id
_entity.type
_entity.pdbx_description
1 polymer ?
#
loop_
_entity_poly.entity_id
_entity_poly.type
_entity_poly.pdbx_seq_one_letter_code
_entity_poly.pdbx_strand_id
1 'polypeptide(L)'
;MDAKIIGKKTISQSRKQKAAQINDSRSPGLRIIPLGGMREVGKNMTCYQFQDELIVVDCGIGFPDEDMPGVDIIIPDFTYLRENKEKLKAIFVTHGHEDHLGALPWLLKEFNVPVYGNAMTLKLIERKLEDRGTRVKNPDLRLLRSGQRVGAGSFQVEFIHVNHSIADANALAITTPLGVVIHTGDFKIDYTPPTGEPIDLQRFAELGKKGVLALLSDSTNIEVGGSTMSEKAVGETFKNLFSKAKGRIFVATFSSNIYRLQQIIDAAEAENRRVCLLGRSMLNVYEAANSLGYIKSHK
;
A
#
# COMPACT_ATOMS: atom_id res chain seq x y z
N MET A 1 -15.12 -29.20 64.51
CA MET A 1 -13.79 -29.83 64.35
C MET A 1 -13.56 -30.05 62.87
N ASP A 2 -12.45 -29.50 62.41
CA ASP A 2 -11.60 -29.85 61.27
C ASP A 2 -12.05 -29.71 59.81
N ALA A 3 -11.26 -28.86 59.15
CA ALA A 3 -11.15 -28.63 57.72
C ALA A 3 -10.57 -29.84 56.97
N LYS A 4 -10.85 -29.92 55.65
CA LYS A 4 -9.94 -30.53 54.68
C LYS A 4 -9.97 -29.78 53.35
N ILE A 5 -8.88 -29.06 53.11
CA ILE A 5 -8.47 -28.49 51.83
C ILE A 5 -8.01 -29.64 50.93
N ILE A 6 -8.57 -29.77 49.72
CA ILE A 6 -8.10 -30.72 48.70
C ILE A 6 -7.65 -29.95 47.45
N GLY A 7 -6.33 -29.76 47.36
CA GLY A 7 -5.50 -30.04 46.19
C GLY A 7 -5.81 -29.39 44.83
N LYS A 8 -5.11 -28.28 44.53
CA LYS A 8 -4.69 -27.92 43.17
C LYS A 8 -3.79 -29.02 42.59
N LYS A 9 -4.22 -29.74 41.56
CA LYS A 9 -3.32 -30.41 40.59
C LYS A 9 -3.93 -30.46 39.19
N THR A 10 -3.36 -29.61 38.33
CA THR A 10 -2.96 -29.93 36.94
C THR A 10 -4.03 -30.04 35.83
N ILE A 11 -4.73 -28.95 35.54
CA ILE A 11 -5.41 -28.74 34.23
C ILE A 11 -4.48 -28.03 33.20
N SER A 12 -3.35 -27.47 33.64
CA SER A 12 -2.48 -26.65 32.77
C SER A 12 -1.48 -27.44 31.92
N GLN A 13 -1.17 -28.70 32.24
CA GLN A 13 -0.21 -29.50 31.46
C GLN A 13 -0.86 -30.23 30.26
N SER A 14 -2.14 -30.61 30.34
CA SER A 14 -2.81 -31.33 29.23
C SER A 14 -3.12 -30.42 28.02
N ARG A 15 -3.34 -29.12 28.25
CA ARG A 15 -3.49 -28.13 27.16
C ARG A 15 -2.16 -27.82 26.47
N LYS A 16 -1.05 -27.78 27.22
CA LYS A 16 0.29 -27.59 26.64
C LYS A 16 0.76 -28.79 25.84
N GLN A 17 0.40 -30.01 26.23
CA GLN A 17 0.73 -31.22 25.47
C GLN A 17 -0.12 -31.38 24.19
N LYS A 18 -1.39 -30.96 24.18
CA LYS A 18 -2.21 -30.97 22.95
C LYS A 18 -1.82 -29.89 21.92
N ALA A 19 -1.29 -28.75 22.37
CA ALA A 19 -0.80 -27.71 21.45
C ALA A 19 0.54 -28.08 20.79
N ALA A 20 1.33 -28.96 21.40
CA ALA A 20 2.64 -29.41 20.91
C ALA A 20 2.57 -30.65 20.00
N GLN A 21 1.37 -31.17 19.70
CA GLN A 21 1.17 -32.40 18.93
C GLN A 21 0.45 -32.18 17.58
N ILE A 22 0.41 -30.94 17.10
CA ILE A 22 0.04 -30.65 15.71
C ILE A 22 1.33 -30.46 14.93
N ASN A 23 2.06 -31.55 14.70
CA ASN A 23 3.13 -31.54 13.71
C ASN A 23 2.99 -32.74 12.77
N ASP A 24 3.00 -32.38 11.50
CA ASP A 24 3.75 -33.09 10.44
C ASP A 24 3.06 -34.20 9.64
N SER A 25 1.93 -33.86 9.00
CA SER A 25 1.46 -34.60 7.80
C SER A 25 0.65 -33.76 6.80
N ARG A 26 0.62 -32.43 6.93
CA ARG A 26 -0.02 -31.56 5.95
C ARG A 26 1.03 -31.00 5.01
N SER A 27 0.81 -31.16 3.71
CA SER A 27 1.55 -30.48 2.66
C SER A 27 1.82 -29.01 3.04
N PRO A 28 3.03 -28.47 2.79
CA PRO A 28 3.38 -27.11 3.19
C PRO A 28 2.34 -26.12 2.66
N GLY A 29 1.70 -25.38 3.57
CA GLY A 29 0.62 -24.44 3.26
C GLY A 29 1.12 -23.00 3.10
N LEU A 30 0.43 -22.23 2.27
CA LEU A 30 0.58 -20.78 2.21
C LEU A 30 -0.25 -20.12 3.32
N ARG A 31 0.39 -19.30 4.15
CA ARG A 31 -0.26 -18.48 5.18
C ARG A 31 -0.34 -17.04 4.70
N ILE A 32 -1.52 -16.44 4.82
CA ILE A 32 -1.80 -15.04 4.50
C ILE A 32 -2.25 -14.39 5.80
N ILE A 33 -1.48 -13.42 6.29
CA ILE A 33 -1.62 -12.88 7.65
C ILE A 33 -1.70 -11.35 7.54
N PRO A 34 -2.91 -10.77 7.53
CA PRO A 34 -3.07 -9.33 7.59
C PRO A 34 -2.66 -8.82 8.97
N LEU A 35 -1.72 -7.87 9.01
CA LEU A 35 -1.26 -7.17 10.22
C LEU A 35 -1.90 -5.77 10.35
N GLY A 36 -2.53 -5.28 9.29
CA GLY A 36 -3.34 -4.05 9.25
C GLY A 36 -4.11 -3.94 7.93
N GLY A 37 -5.11 -3.05 7.88
CA GLY A 37 -5.97 -2.81 6.72
C GLY A 37 -7.22 -3.70 6.65
N MET A 38 -7.47 -4.55 7.66
CA MET A 38 -8.67 -5.39 7.72
C MET A 38 -9.71 -4.79 8.67
N ARG A 39 -10.94 -4.62 8.16
CA ARG A 39 -12.08 -4.00 8.88
C ARG A 39 -11.84 -2.54 9.26
N GLU A 40 -11.05 -1.84 8.47
CA GLU A 40 -10.66 -0.45 8.67
C GLU A 40 -10.13 0.14 7.36
N VAL A 41 -9.92 1.46 7.34
CA VAL A 41 -9.30 2.15 6.20
C VAL A 41 -7.91 2.64 6.62
N GLY A 42 -6.92 2.16 5.87
CA GLY A 42 -5.51 2.50 6.03
C GLY A 42 -4.70 1.48 6.83
N LYS A 43 -3.45 1.83 7.18
CA LYS A 43 -2.45 0.94 7.79
C LYS A 43 -2.31 -0.42 7.12
N ASN A 44 -2.36 -0.46 5.79
CA ASN A 44 -2.28 -1.69 5.02
C ASN A 44 -0.93 -2.39 5.27
N MET A 45 -1.00 -3.66 5.66
CA MET A 45 0.16 -4.53 5.80
C MET A 45 -0.29 -6.00 5.78
N THR A 46 0.14 -6.76 4.78
CA THR A 46 -0.19 -8.19 4.66
C THR A 46 1.06 -9.04 4.51
N CYS A 47 1.21 -10.06 5.35
CA CYS A 47 2.29 -11.03 5.25
C CYS A 47 1.86 -12.26 4.44
N TYR A 48 2.73 -12.71 3.55
CA TYR A 48 2.61 -13.99 2.84
C TYR A 48 3.75 -14.88 3.27
N GLN A 49 3.44 -16.04 3.83
CA GLN A 49 4.44 -16.98 4.31
C GLN A 49 4.24 -18.38 3.75
N PHE A 50 5.30 -18.92 3.15
CA PHE A 50 5.39 -20.30 2.69
C PHE A 50 6.62 -20.93 3.35
N GLN A 51 6.39 -21.99 4.14
CA GLN A 51 7.44 -22.60 4.97
C GLN A 51 8.18 -21.55 5.83
N ASP A 52 9.51 -21.48 5.72
CA ASP A 52 10.38 -20.58 6.47
C ASP A 52 10.72 -19.28 5.73
N GLU A 53 9.92 -18.93 4.71
CA GLU A 53 10.11 -17.73 3.93
C GLU A 53 8.85 -16.86 3.92
N LEU A 54 9.05 -15.56 4.03
CA LEU A 54 8.02 -14.56 4.26
C LEU A 54 8.30 -13.34 3.36
N ILE A 55 7.25 -12.80 2.74
CA ILE A 55 7.26 -11.46 2.16
C ILE A 55 6.16 -10.62 2.79
N VAL A 56 6.36 -9.30 2.79
CA VAL A 56 5.35 -8.33 3.24
C VAL A 56 4.89 -7.52 2.04
N VAL A 57 3.58 -7.30 1.95
CA VAL A 57 2.97 -6.35 1.03
C VAL A 57 2.46 -5.17 1.85
N ASP A 58 2.96 -3.98 1.52
CA ASP A 58 2.69 -2.70 2.15
C ASP A 58 3.08 -2.59 3.65
N CYS A 59 3.23 -1.36 4.11
CA CYS A 59 3.56 -0.98 5.48
C CYS A 59 3.04 0.45 5.74
N GLY A 60 1.72 0.58 5.81
CA GLY A 60 1.02 1.85 5.95
C GLY A 60 0.90 2.42 7.35
N ILE A 61 0.51 3.69 7.44
CA ILE A 61 -0.06 4.28 8.66
C ILE A 61 -1.59 4.34 8.62
N GLY A 62 -2.21 4.40 9.78
CA GLY A 62 -3.59 4.85 9.98
C GLY A 62 -3.59 6.25 10.60
N PHE A 63 -4.68 6.98 10.40
CA PHE A 63 -4.92 8.25 11.08
C PHE A 63 -5.76 8.01 12.34
N PRO A 64 -5.50 8.76 13.41
CA PRO A 64 -6.25 8.66 14.66
C PRO A 64 -7.68 9.20 14.51
N ASP A 65 -8.60 8.64 15.30
CA ASP A 65 -9.96 9.14 15.45
C ASP A 65 -10.01 10.39 16.34
N GLU A 66 -11.13 11.13 16.30
CA GLU A 66 -11.32 12.38 17.05
C GLU A 66 -11.18 12.19 18.58
N ASP A 67 -11.37 10.97 19.09
CA ASP A 67 -11.29 10.61 20.50
C ASP A 67 -9.88 10.17 20.97
N MET A 68 -8.86 10.29 20.10
CA MET A 68 -7.46 9.96 20.41
C MET A 68 -6.57 11.22 20.52
N PRO A 69 -6.80 12.12 21.50
CA PRO A 69 -6.04 13.36 21.59
C PRO A 69 -4.55 13.11 21.85
N GLY A 70 -3.70 13.77 21.06
CA GLY A 70 -2.24 13.68 21.18
C GLY A 70 -1.60 12.53 20.39
N VAL A 71 -2.39 11.70 19.72
CA VAL A 71 -1.88 10.73 18.73
C VAL A 71 -1.83 11.43 17.37
N ASP A 72 -0.69 11.34 16.66
CA ASP A 72 -0.56 11.89 15.30
C ASP A 72 -0.81 10.82 14.22
N ILE A 73 -0.35 9.60 14.46
CA ILE A 73 -0.39 8.46 13.53
C ILE A 73 -0.48 7.13 14.27
N ILE A 74 -1.03 6.12 13.61
CA ILE A 74 -1.12 4.74 14.09
C ILE A 74 -0.32 3.84 13.13
N ILE A 75 0.48 2.92 13.65
CA ILE A 75 1.27 1.97 12.84
C ILE A 75 0.88 0.51 13.15
N PRO A 76 1.10 -0.45 12.23
CA PRO A 76 0.86 -1.87 12.50
C PRO A 76 1.76 -2.41 13.61
N ASP A 77 1.31 -3.44 14.31
CA ASP A 77 2.16 -4.17 15.26
C ASP A 77 3.08 -5.16 14.52
N PHE A 78 4.39 -4.91 14.61
CA PHE A 78 5.40 -5.75 13.99
C PHE A 78 5.80 -6.99 14.81
N THR A 79 5.12 -7.32 15.92
CA THR A 79 5.48 -8.46 16.78
C THR A 79 5.65 -9.76 15.99
N TYR A 80 4.74 -10.07 15.07
CA TYR A 80 4.86 -11.25 14.21
C TYR A 80 6.14 -11.25 13.36
N LEU A 81 6.51 -10.10 12.79
CA LEU A 81 7.72 -9.94 12.01
C LEU A 81 8.97 -10.06 12.89
N ARG A 82 8.96 -9.51 14.11
CA ARG A 82 10.09 -9.62 15.05
C ARG A 82 10.35 -11.07 15.43
N GLU A 83 9.30 -11.84 15.71
CA GLU A 83 9.40 -13.27 16.03
C GLU A 83 9.84 -14.12 14.83
N ASN A 84 9.68 -13.62 13.60
CA ASN A 84 10.01 -14.32 12.35
C ASN A 84 11.07 -13.58 11.51
N LYS A 85 11.94 -12.80 12.15
CA LYS A 85 12.84 -11.84 11.48
C LYS A 85 13.68 -12.46 10.35
N GLU A 86 14.27 -13.62 10.59
CA GLU A 86 15.14 -14.33 9.62
C GLU A 86 14.37 -14.89 8.40
N LYS A 87 13.04 -14.97 8.51
CA LYS A 87 12.17 -15.48 7.44
C LYS A 87 11.84 -14.41 6.41
N LEU A 88 11.88 -13.13 6.79
CA LEU A 88 11.50 -12.00 5.94
C LEU A 88 12.51 -11.82 4.80
N LYS A 89 12.05 -11.98 3.55
CA LYS A 89 12.90 -11.92 2.35
C LYS A 89 12.85 -10.55 1.66
N ALA A 90 11.68 -9.91 1.65
CA ALA A 90 11.48 -8.62 1.01
C ALA A 90 10.17 -7.97 1.45
N ILE A 91 10.09 -6.66 1.24
CA ILE A 91 8.86 -5.86 1.33
C ILE A 91 8.51 -5.39 -0.08
N PHE A 92 7.25 -5.47 -0.46
CA PHE A 92 6.72 -4.97 -1.73
C PHE A 92 5.69 -3.89 -1.44
N VAL A 93 5.85 -2.72 -2.03
CA VAL A 93 4.95 -1.58 -1.81
C VAL A 93 4.17 -1.33 -3.09
N THR A 94 2.84 -1.43 -3.00
CA THR A 94 1.92 -1.36 -4.14
C THR A 94 1.93 0.04 -4.76
N HIS A 95 1.85 1.08 -3.93
CA HIS A 95 1.81 2.47 -4.38
C HIS A 95 2.25 3.48 -3.30
N GLY A 96 2.29 4.76 -3.70
CA GLY A 96 2.90 5.85 -2.94
C GLY A 96 2.07 6.47 -1.80
N HIS A 97 0.94 5.90 -1.38
CA HIS A 97 0.12 6.51 -0.33
C HIS A 97 0.66 6.22 1.09
N GLU A 98 0.38 7.14 2.02
CA GLU A 98 0.79 7.05 3.43
C GLU A 98 0.28 5.77 4.10
N ASP A 99 -0.91 5.33 3.76
CA ASP A 99 -1.51 4.12 4.27
C ASP A 99 -1.02 2.83 3.62
N HIS A 100 -0.01 2.92 2.74
CA HIS A 100 0.71 1.77 2.16
C HIS A 100 2.22 1.79 2.41
N LEU A 101 2.82 2.96 2.68
CA LEU A 101 4.27 3.07 2.93
C LEU A 101 4.66 3.82 4.20
N GLY A 102 3.68 4.50 4.83
CA GLY A 102 3.93 5.47 5.87
C GLY A 102 4.63 4.92 7.10
N ALA A 103 4.44 3.63 7.44
CA ALA A 103 5.07 3.01 8.60
C ALA A 103 6.47 2.42 8.33
N LEU A 104 6.96 2.48 7.09
CA LEU A 104 8.31 2.00 6.74
C LEU A 104 9.44 2.59 7.58
N PRO A 105 9.45 3.89 7.96
CA PRO A 105 10.52 4.43 8.80
C PRO A 105 10.64 3.77 10.18
N TRP A 106 9.57 3.15 10.68
CA TRP A 106 9.59 2.37 11.92
C TRP A 106 10.05 0.95 11.63
N LEU A 107 9.49 0.32 10.61
CA LEU A 107 9.86 -1.05 10.23
C LEU A 107 11.35 -1.15 9.87
N LEU A 108 11.87 -0.25 9.04
CA LEU A 108 13.26 -0.29 8.55
C LEU A 108 14.31 0.09 9.61
N LYS A 109 13.90 0.49 10.83
CA LYS A 109 14.81 0.56 11.98
C LYS A 109 15.12 -0.83 12.55
N GLU A 110 14.20 -1.77 12.39
CA GLU A 110 14.26 -3.11 12.96
C GLU A 110 14.68 -4.16 11.91
N PHE A 111 14.32 -3.96 10.64
CA PHE A 111 14.51 -4.91 9.55
C PHE A 111 15.36 -4.32 8.42
N ASN A 112 16.41 -5.04 8.02
CA ASN A 112 17.25 -4.70 6.88
C ASN A 112 17.01 -5.69 5.74
N VAL A 113 15.97 -5.43 4.94
CA VAL A 113 15.56 -6.26 3.81
C VAL A 113 15.27 -5.38 2.59
N PRO A 114 15.36 -5.94 1.37
CA PRO A 114 14.99 -5.21 0.16
C PRO A 114 13.54 -4.70 0.19
N VAL A 115 13.34 -3.44 -0.18
CA VAL A 115 12.04 -2.83 -0.38
C VAL A 115 11.85 -2.58 -1.86
N TYR A 116 10.90 -3.27 -2.47
CA TYR A 116 10.53 -3.12 -3.87
C TYR A 116 9.36 -2.16 -4.02
N GLY A 117 9.47 -1.24 -4.96
CA GLY A 117 8.43 -0.31 -5.33
C GLY A 117 8.69 0.24 -6.73
N ASN A 118 7.68 0.82 -7.33
CA ASN A 118 7.83 1.52 -8.60
C ASN A 118 8.35 2.96 -8.35
N ALA A 119 8.69 3.71 -9.40
CA ALA A 119 9.49 4.93 -9.30
C ALA A 119 8.87 5.99 -8.38
N MET A 120 7.57 6.29 -8.54
CA MET A 120 6.86 7.23 -7.67
C MET A 120 6.90 6.78 -6.20
N THR A 121 6.60 5.51 -5.95
CA THR A 121 6.59 4.91 -4.62
C THR A 121 7.97 5.01 -3.95
N LEU A 122 9.04 4.61 -4.64
CA LEU A 122 10.38 4.66 -4.08
C LEU A 122 10.85 6.08 -3.80
N LYS A 123 10.47 7.06 -4.64
CA LYS A 123 10.82 8.46 -4.41
C LYS A 123 10.16 9.03 -3.16
N LEU A 124 8.91 8.63 -2.91
CA LEU A 124 8.21 9.01 -1.68
C LEU A 124 8.77 8.29 -0.44
N ILE A 125 9.17 7.03 -0.57
CA ILE A 125 9.87 6.30 0.50
C ILE A 125 11.20 6.99 0.83
N GLU A 126 12.02 7.32 -0.18
CA GLU A 126 13.30 8.02 -0.01
C GLU A 126 13.10 9.32 0.78
N ARG A 127 12.20 10.20 0.33
CA ARG A 127 11.89 11.46 1.03
C ARG A 127 11.44 11.24 2.46
N LYS A 128 10.58 10.25 2.69
CA LYS A 128 10.09 9.93 4.03
C LYS A 128 11.21 9.41 4.93
N LEU A 129 12.18 8.68 4.38
CA LEU A 129 13.35 8.20 5.11
C LEU A 129 14.41 9.29 5.32
N GLU A 130 14.34 10.41 4.60
CA GLU A 130 15.19 11.61 4.80
C GLU A 130 14.60 12.59 5.83
N ASP A 131 13.31 12.49 6.16
CA ASP A 131 12.65 13.38 7.11
C ASP A 131 13.35 13.38 8.49
N ARG A 132 13.51 14.57 9.07
CA ARG A 132 14.24 14.74 10.34
C ARG A 132 13.66 13.84 11.43
N GLY A 133 14.43 12.84 11.87
CA GLY A 133 14.05 11.91 12.94
C GLY A 133 14.00 10.45 12.52
N THR A 134 14.02 10.17 11.22
CA THR A 134 14.28 8.83 10.69
C THR A 134 15.77 8.52 10.83
N ARG A 135 16.09 7.41 11.50
CA ARG A 135 17.48 6.96 11.76
C ARG A 135 17.88 5.79 10.85
N VAL A 136 17.17 5.61 9.74
CA VAL A 136 17.41 4.52 8.79
C VAL A 136 18.55 4.94 7.88
N LYS A 137 19.68 4.21 7.94
CA LYS A 137 20.84 4.47 7.08
C LYS A 137 20.87 3.44 5.96
N ASN A 138 21.09 3.92 4.73
CA ASN A 138 21.27 3.08 3.53
C ASN A 138 20.15 2.04 3.32
N PRO A 139 18.88 2.46 3.20
CA PRO A 139 17.79 1.52 2.90
C PRO A 139 18.04 0.83 1.54
N ASP A 140 17.82 -0.48 1.47
CA ASP A 140 17.90 -1.26 0.22
C ASP A 140 16.61 -1.08 -0.59
N LEU A 141 16.48 0.07 -1.26
CA LEU A 141 15.35 0.40 -2.13
C LEU A 141 15.60 -0.09 -3.56
N ARG A 142 14.70 -0.91 -4.11
CA ARG A 142 14.87 -1.57 -5.41
C ARG A 142 13.71 -1.29 -6.35
N LEU A 143 14.00 -0.69 -7.50
CA LEU A 143 13.00 -0.38 -8.52
C LEU A 143 12.43 -1.66 -9.12
N LEU A 144 11.11 -1.79 -9.09
CA LEU A 144 10.36 -2.79 -9.85
C LEU A 144 9.23 -2.09 -10.60
N ARG A 145 9.32 -2.07 -11.93
CA ARG A 145 8.31 -1.45 -12.79
C ARG A 145 7.16 -2.43 -13.05
N SER A 146 5.99 -1.91 -13.36
CA SER A 146 4.86 -2.72 -13.84
C SER A 146 5.28 -3.59 -15.03
N GLY A 147 4.82 -4.84 -15.04
CA GLY A 147 5.21 -5.89 -15.99
C GLY A 147 6.50 -6.64 -15.63
N GLN A 148 7.30 -6.15 -14.67
CA GLN A 148 8.52 -6.83 -14.22
C GLN A 148 8.24 -7.81 -13.08
N ARG A 149 9.13 -8.79 -12.92
CA ARG A 149 9.08 -9.81 -11.87
C ARG A 149 10.40 -9.91 -11.13
N VAL A 150 10.34 -10.26 -9.85
CA VAL A 150 11.51 -10.54 -9.03
C VAL A 150 11.27 -11.73 -8.11
N GLY A 151 12.33 -12.49 -7.83
CA GLY A 151 12.31 -13.56 -6.85
C GLY A 151 12.62 -13.05 -5.44
N ALA A 152 11.94 -13.60 -4.44
CA ALA A 152 12.18 -13.35 -3.02
C ALA A 152 11.93 -14.66 -2.24
N GLY A 153 12.95 -15.52 -2.13
CA GLY A 153 12.78 -16.88 -1.62
C GLY A 153 11.87 -17.72 -2.54
N SER A 154 10.91 -18.42 -1.95
CA SER A 154 9.89 -19.24 -2.62
C SER A 154 8.83 -18.43 -3.38
N PHE A 155 8.92 -17.10 -3.37
CA PHE A 155 7.98 -16.21 -4.04
C PHE A 155 8.59 -15.63 -5.32
N GLN A 156 7.82 -15.62 -6.41
CA GLN A 156 8.05 -14.73 -7.55
C GLN A 156 6.94 -13.69 -7.57
N VAL A 157 7.30 -12.41 -7.44
CA VAL A 157 6.35 -11.30 -7.38
C VAL A 157 6.43 -10.50 -8.66
N GLU A 158 5.29 -10.30 -9.30
CA GLU A 158 5.11 -9.47 -10.50
C GLU A 158 4.29 -8.24 -10.16
N PHE A 159 4.72 -7.07 -10.63
CA PHE A 159 3.92 -5.84 -10.56
C PHE A 159 2.99 -5.77 -11.79
N ILE A 160 1.72 -5.47 -11.58
CA ILE A 160 0.72 -5.30 -12.64
C ILE A 160 0.14 -3.89 -12.49
N HIS A 161 0.19 -3.11 -13.56
CA HIS A 161 -0.28 -1.73 -13.55
C HIS A 161 -1.79 -1.66 -13.25
N VAL A 162 -2.17 -0.79 -12.31
CA VAL A 162 -3.56 -0.46 -11.99
C VAL A 162 -3.77 1.04 -11.96
N ASN A 163 -4.99 1.50 -12.25
CA ASN A 163 -5.32 2.90 -12.04
C ASN A 163 -5.65 3.14 -10.56
N HIS A 164 -5.16 4.25 -10.02
CA HIS A 164 -5.50 4.71 -8.68
C HIS A 164 -5.39 6.25 -8.65
N SER A 165 -5.40 6.89 -7.47
CA SER A 165 -5.21 8.35 -7.36
C SER A 165 -3.75 8.82 -7.41
N ILE A 166 -2.79 7.90 -7.41
CA ILE A 166 -1.36 8.20 -7.52
C ILE A 166 -0.74 7.45 -8.72
N ALA A 167 0.33 8.01 -9.31
CA ALA A 167 1.09 7.33 -10.35
C ALA A 167 1.75 6.05 -9.82
N ASP A 168 2.03 5.16 -10.77
CA ASP A 168 2.77 3.92 -10.55
C ASP A 168 2.14 3.01 -9.49
N ALA A 169 0.81 3.00 -9.37
CA ALA A 169 0.11 2.04 -8.54
C ALA A 169 0.13 0.64 -9.18
N ASN A 170 0.35 -0.40 -8.37
CA ASN A 170 0.47 -1.77 -8.84
C ASN A 170 -0.35 -2.75 -7.99
N ALA A 171 -1.04 -3.65 -8.66
CA ALA A 171 -1.38 -4.95 -8.10
C ALA A 171 -0.17 -5.88 -8.14
N LEU A 172 -0.19 -6.93 -7.33
CA LEU A 172 0.84 -7.95 -7.25
C LEU A 172 0.29 -9.31 -7.67
N ALA A 173 0.96 -9.98 -8.60
CA ALA A 173 0.81 -11.42 -8.78
C ALA A 173 1.96 -12.13 -8.04
N ILE A 174 1.59 -12.80 -6.95
CA ILE A 174 2.49 -13.49 -6.04
C ILE A 174 2.44 -14.98 -6.37
N THR A 175 3.40 -15.44 -7.15
CA THR A 175 3.53 -16.85 -7.52
C THR A 175 4.23 -17.60 -6.40
N THR A 176 3.59 -18.67 -5.92
CA THR A 176 4.11 -19.60 -4.90
C THR A 176 4.11 -21.03 -5.47
N PRO A 177 4.75 -22.00 -4.79
CA PRO A 177 4.67 -23.41 -5.17
C PRO A 177 3.24 -23.99 -5.19
N LEU A 178 2.28 -23.33 -4.51
CA LEU A 178 0.88 -23.76 -4.48
C LEU A 178 0.00 -23.09 -5.54
N GLY A 179 0.51 -22.08 -6.23
CA GLY A 179 -0.25 -21.28 -7.20
C GLY A 179 -0.04 -19.77 -7.02
N VAL A 180 -0.77 -19.01 -7.84
CA VAL A 180 -0.68 -17.55 -7.88
C VAL A 180 -1.73 -16.93 -6.97
N VAL A 181 -1.32 -16.02 -6.09
CA VAL A 181 -2.21 -15.13 -5.35
C VAL A 181 -2.16 -13.75 -5.98
N ILE A 182 -3.34 -13.16 -6.22
CA ILE A 182 -3.45 -11.78 -6.67
C ILE A 182 -3.74 -10.91 -5.44
N HIS A 183 -2.92 -9.89 -5.23
CA HIS A 183 -3.15 -8.82 -4.26
C HIS A 183 -3.38 -7.54 -5.07
N THR A 184 -4.60 -7.00 -5.12
CA THR A 184 -4.90 -5.88 -6.03
C THR A 184 -4.20 -4.59 -5.65
N GLY A 185 -3.84 -4.43 -4.37
CA GLY A 185 -3.62 -3.10 -3.80
C GLY A 185 -4.89 -2.27 -3.94
N ASP A 186 -4.75 -0.96 -3.83
CA ASP A 186 -5.85 -0.05 -4.12
C ASP A 186 -5.94 0.17 -5.62
N PHE A 187 -7.16 0.08 -6.15
CA PHE A 187 -7.36 0.22 -7.58
C PHE A 187 -8.73 0.77 -7.93
N LYS A 188 -8.82 1.29 -9.15
CA LYS A 188 -10.05 1.48 -9.88
C LYS A 188 -9.86 1.02 -11.32
N ILE A 189 -10.96 0.78 -12.00
CA ILE A 189 -10.96 0.51 -13.44
C ILE A 189 -11.28 1.82 -14.15
N ASP A 190 -10.25 2.54 -14.59
CA ASP A 190 -10.40 3.77 -15.36
C ASP A 190 -9.97 3.49 -16.81
N TYR A 191 -10.94 3.46 -17.73
CA TYR A 191 -10.66 3.20 -19.15
C TYR A 191 -10.10 4.42 -19.89
N THR A 192 -10.19 5.61 -19.29
CA THR A 192 -9.78 6.87 -19.89
C THR A 192 -9.01 7.75 -18.90
N PRO A 193 -7.94 7.23 -18.26
CA PRO A 193 -7.20 8.01 -17.28
C PRO A 193 -6.63 9.27 -17.96
N PRO A 194 -6.63 10.43 -17.26
CA PRO A 194 -6.16 11.69 -17.85
C PRO A 194 -4.68 11.63 -18.24
N THR A 195 -3.88 10.86 -17.52
CA THR A 195 -2.48 10.58 -17.83
C THR A 195 -2.15 9.12 -17.50
N GLY A 196 -1.19 8.54 -18.24
CA GLY A 196 -0.77 7.14 -18.08
C GLY A 196 -1.67 6.15 -18.83
N GLU A 197 -1.44 4.87 -18.57
CA GLU A 197 -2.16 3.76 -19.23
C GLU A 197 -3.39 3.33 -18.42
N PRO A 198 -4.44 2.78 -19.06
CA PRO A 198 -5.50 2.06 -18.38
C PRO A 198 -4.96 0.85 -17.59
N ILE A 199 -5.71 0.40 -16.59
CA ILE A 199 -5.43 -0.83 -15.84
C ILE A 199 -5.19 -2.02 -16.79
N ASP A 200 -4.20 -2.85 -16.48
CA ASP A 200 -3.80 -3.99 -17.32
C ASP A 200 -4.74 -5.21 -17.15
N LEU A 201 -6.00 -5.04 -17.58
CA LEU A 201 -7.00 -6.11 -17.55
C LEU A 201 -6.60 -7.33 -18.39
N GLN A 202 -5.77 -7.13 -19.42
CA GLN A 202 -5.26 -8.23 -20.22
C GLN A 202 -4.39 -9.17 -19.37
N ARG A 203 -3.46 -8.63 -18.57
CA ARG A 203 -2.63 -9.43 -17.68
C ARG A 203 -3.45 -10.13 -16.60
N PHE A 204 -4.46 -9.48 -16.03
CA PHE A 204 -5.41 -10.14 -15.12
C PHE A 204 -6.14 -11.31 -15.80
N ALA A 205 -6.61 -11.14 -17.05
CA ALA A 205 -7.28 -12.20 -17.79
C ALA A 205 -6.35 -13.39 -18.10
N GLU A 206 -5.08 -13.12 -18.45
CA GLU A 206 -4.07 -14.16 -18.66
C GLU A 206 -3.80 -14.99 -17.39
N LEU A 207 -3.73 -14.33 -16.24
CA LEU A 207 -3.55 -14.98 -14.94
C LEU A 207 -4.81 -15.77 -14.54
N GLY A 208 -6.00 -15.19 -14.74
CA GLY A 208 -7.28 -15.86 -14.51
C GLY A 208 -7.43 -17.15 -15.32
N LYS A 209 -7.02 -17.13 -16.60
CA LYS A 209 -7.02 -18.32 -17.48
C LYS A 209 -6.10 -19.45 -16.99
N LYS A 210 -4.99 -19.10 -16.31
CA LYS A 210 -4.05 -20.08 -15.74
C LYS A 210 -4.52 -20.67 -14.40
N GLY A 211 -5.53 -20.06 -13.78
CA GLY A 211 -6.01 -20.39 -12.44
C GLY A 211 -5.31 -19.53 -11.38
N VAL A 212 -6.11 -18.80 -10.61
CA VAL A 212 -5.66 -18.02 -9.46
C VAL A 212 -6.07 -18.77 -8.19
N LEU A 213 -5.12 -18.94 -7.28
CA LEU A 213 -5.33 -19.62 -5.99
C LEU A 213 -6.19 -18.78 -5.05
N ALA A 214 -5.90 -17.49 -4.95
CA ALA A 214 -6.65 -16.54 -4.14
C ALA A 214 -6.58 -15.13 -4.73
N LEU A 215 -7.63 -14.35 -4.53
CA LEU A 215 -7.71 -12.93 -4.83
C LEU A 215 -7.96 -12.16 -3.53
N LEU A 216 -7.05 -11.25 -3.19
CA LEU A 216 -7.22 -10.25 -2.16
C LEU A 216 -7.48 -8.93 -2.87
N SER A 217 -8.70 -8.44 -2.74
CA SER A 217 -9.19 -7.25 -3.45
C SER A 217 -9.49 -6.13 -2.48
N ASP A 218 -9.21 -4.90 -2.91
CA ASP A 218 -9.72 -3.67 -2.29
C ASP A 218 -11.25 -3.74 -2.14
N SER A 219 -11.73 -3.37 -0.95
CA SER A 219 -13.14 -3.39 -0.56
C SER A 219 -13.72 -2.00 -0.26
N THR A 220 -12.99 -0.91 -0.52
CA THR A 220 -13.34 0.45 -0.09
C THR A 220 -14.73 0.89 -0.54
N ASN A 221 -15.12 0.56 -1.77
CA ASN A 221 -16.38 1.01 -2.38
C ASN A 221 -17.38 -0.12 -2.67
N ILE A 222 -17.32 -1.27 -1.99
CA ILE A 222 -18.20 -2.42 -2.27
C ILE A 222 -19.68 -2.14 -2.04
N GLU A 223 -20.01 -1.13 -1.21
CA GLU A 223 -21.39 -0.72 -0.92
C GLU A 223 -21.93 0.29 -1.94
N VAL A 224 -21.06 0.84 -2.81
CA VAL A 224 -21.43 1.84 -3.80
C VAL A 224 -21.78 1.14 -5.12
N GLY A 225 -23.06 1.23 -5.50
CA GLY A 225 -23.53 0.68 -6.77
C GLY A 225 -22.96 1.40 -8.00
N GLY A 226 -22.77 0.67 -9.10
CA GLY A 226 -22.32 1.21 -10.38
C GLY A 226 -20.80 1.16 -10.55
N SER A 227 -20.23 2.20 -11.16
CA SER A 227 -18.80 2.29 -11.44
C SER A 227 -18.26 3.67 -11.07
N THR A 228 -17.06 3.72 -10.49
CA THR A 228 -16.34 4.97 -10.26
C THR A 228 -16.10 5.70 -11.58
N MET A 229 -16.41 6.99 -11.63
CA MET A 229 -16.17 7.81 -12.82
C MET A 229 -14.67 7.94 -13.12
N SER A 230 -14.33 8.08 -14.39
CA SER A 230 -12.98 8.39 -14.82
C SER A 230 -12.50 9.71 -14.22
N GLU A 231 -11.21 9.82 -13.87
CA GLU A 231 -10.65 11.12 -13.44
C GLU A 231 -10.83 12.19 -14.54
N LYS A 232 -10.91 11.81 -15.82
CA LYS A 232 -11.10 12.77 -16.92
C LYS A 232 -12.32 13.67 -16.73
N ALA A 233 -13.43 13.14 -16.20
CA ALA A 233 -14.65 13.90 -15.94
C ALA A 233 -14.44 15.01 -14.89
N VAL A 234 -13.50 14.79 -13.95
CA VAL A 234 -13.14 15.80 -12.94
C VAL A 234 -12.41 16.97 -13.58
N GLY A 235 -11.54 16.72 -14.57
CA GLY A 235 -10.85 17.77 -15.32
C GLY A 235 -11.82 18.70 -16.08
N GLU A 236 -12.88 18.14 -16.68
CA GLU A 236 -13.93 18.92 -17.35
C GLU A 236 -14.68 19.84 -16.36
N THR A 237 -14.92 19.33 -15.15
CA THR A 237 -15.54 20.09 -14.06
C THR A 237 -14.64 21.26 -13.65
N PHE A 238 -13.33 21.03 -13.47
CA PHE A 238 -12.38 22.11 -13.16
C PHE A 238 -12.34 23.19 -14.23
N LYS A 239 -12.26 22.82 -15.51
CA LYS A 239 -12.25 23.77 -16.63
C LYS A 239 -13.48 24.69 -16.61
N ASN A 240 -14.66 24.13 -16.35
CA ASN A 240 -15.91 24.89 -16.28
C ASN A 240 -15.95 25.83 -15.06
N LEU A 241 -15.47 25.37 -13.90
CA LEU A 241 -15.45 26.19 -12.69
C LEU A 241 -14.42 27.32 -12.76
N PHE A 242 -13.22 27.05 -13.30
CA PHE A 242 -12.12 28.01 -13.37
C PHE A 242 -12.42 29.16 -14.34
N SER A 243 -13.03 28.86 -15.49
CA SER A 243 -13.44 29.87 -16.49
C SER A 243 -14.52 30.83 -15.99
N LYS A 244 -15.38 30.38 -15.06
CA LYS A 244 -16.47 31.19 -14.49
C LYS A 244 -16.04 32.02 -13.28
N ALA A 245 -14.93 31.67 -12.64
CA ALA A 245 -14.51 32.31 -11.40
C ALA A 245 -13.98 33.74 -11.65
N LYS A 246 -14.56 34.76 -11.00
CA LYS A 246 -14.09 36.15 -11.14
C LYS A 246 -12.91 36.51 -10.20
N GLY A 247 -12.73 35.74 -9.13
CA GLY A 247 -11.76 36.03 -8.06
C GLY A 247 -10.68 34.97 -7.89
N ARG A 248 -10.13 34.89 -6.67
CA ARG A 248 -9.23 33.82 -6.23
C ARG A 248 -9.98 32.50 -6.15
N ILE A 249 -9.29 31.40 -6.46
CA ILE A 249 -9.80 30.04 -6.34
C ILE A 249 -8.95 29.34 -5.28
N PHE A 250 -9.62 28.67 -4.34
CA PHE A 250 -8.98 27.79 -3.35
C PHE A 250 -9.47 26.38 -3.60
N VAL A 251 -8.54 25.43 -3.73
CA VAL A 251 -8.87 24.02 -3.92
C VAL A 251 -8.26 23.23 -2.76
N ALA A 252 -9.10 22.53 -2.01
CA ALA A 252 -8.68 21.58 -0.99
C ALA A 252 -8.71 20.17 -1.59
N THR A 253 -7.60 19.44 -1.50
CA THR A 253 -7.47 18.08 -2.00
C THR A 253 -6.41 17.33 -1.21
N PHE A 254 -6.47 16.01 -1.20
CA PHE A 254 -5.40 15.17 -0.68
C PHE A 254 -4.11 15.42 -1.45
N SER A 255 -2.99 15.49 -0.73
CA SER A 255 -1.65 15.70 -1.31
C SER A 255 -1.20 14.56 -2.21
N SER A 256 -1.69 13.35 -1.95
CA SER A 256 -1.35 12.15 -2.69
C SER A 256 -2.03 12.04 -4.07
N ASN A 257 -3.09 12.83 -4.33
CA ASN A 257 -3.80 12.76 -5.59
C ASN A 257 -3.11 13.60 -6.67
N ILE A 258 -2.10 13.03 -7.30
CA ILE A 258 -1.27 13.74 -8.27
C ILE A 258 -2.04 14.05 -9.57
N TYR A 259 -2.99 13.19 -9.95
CA TYR A 259 -3.81 13.39 -11.14
C TYR A 259 -4.71 14.60 -10.96
N ARG A 260 -5.28 14.75 -9.75
CA ARG A 260 -6.03 15.94 -9.36
C ARG A 260 -5.17 17.19 -9.39
N LEU A 261 -3.95 17.10 -8.90
CA LEU A 261 -3.01 18.22 -8.91
C LEU A 261 -2.68 18.67 -10.33
N GLN A 262 -2.40 17.73 -11.25
CA GLN A 262 -2.18 18.03 -12.66
C GLN A 262 -3.40 18.72 -13.29
N GLN A 263 -4.60 18.21 -13.06
CA GLN A 263 -5.83 18.81 -13.59
C GLN A 263 -6.08 20.24 -13.08
N ILE A 264 -5.74 20.52 -11.81
CA ILE A 264 -5.81 21.86 -11.24
C ILE A 264 -4.80 22.79 -11.93
N ILE A 265 -3.58 22.31 -12.19
CA ILE A 265 -2.55 23.06 -12.91
C ILE A 265 -3.01 23.36 -14.33
N ASP A 266 -3.47 22.34 -15.08
CA ASP A 266 -3.97 22.50 -16.46
C ASP A 266 -5.11 23.53 -16.54
N ALA A 267 -6.08 23.45 -15.63
CA ALA A 267 -7.21 24.37 -15.58
C ALA A 267 -6.78 25.80 -15.20
N ALA A 268 -5.79 25.95 -14.32
CA ALA A 268 -5.23 27.25 -13.97
C ALA A 268 -4.49 27.89 -15.16
N GLU A 269 -3.64 27.12 -15.85
CA GLU A 269 -2.86 27.60 -16.99
C GLU A 269 -3.74 28.02 -18.16
N ALA A 270 -4.81 27.27 -18.44
CA ALA A 270 -5.80 27.58 -19.48
C ALA A 270 -6.47 28.94 -19.27
N GLU A 271 -6.68 29.33 -18.01
CA GLU A 271 -7.29 30.61 -17.62
C GLU A 271 -6.25 31.68 -17.25
N ASN A 272 -4.97 31.47 -17.60
CA ASN A 272 -3.83 32.36 -17.30
C ASN A 272 -3.68 32.70 -15.80
N ARG A 273 -4.01 31.74 -14.93
CA ARG A 273 -3.82 31.85 -13.48
C ARG A 273 -2.49 31.24 -13.06
N ARG A 274 -1.96 31.71 -11.94
CA ARG A 274 -0.78 31.11 -11.28
C ARG A 274 -1.23 30.19 -10.16
N VAL A 275 -0.53 29.06 -10.00
CA VAL A 275 -0.78 28.08 -8.94
C VAL A 275 0.18 28.31 -7.79
N CYS A 276 -0.32 28.25 -6.56
CA CYS A 276 0.48 28.26 -5.34
C CYS A 276 0.08 27.04 -4.50
N LEU A 277 1.06 26.18 -4.19
CA LEU A 277 0.85 24.98 -3.38
C LEU A 277 1.09 25.30 -1.91
N LEU A 278 0.16 24.87 -1.05
CA LEU A 278 0.24 25.07 0.39
C LEU A 278 0.29 23.72 1.10
N GLY A 279 1.18 23.61 2.07
CA GLY A 279 1.33 22.44 2.94
C GLY A 279 2.55 21.58 2.61
N ARG A 280 3.27 21.13 3.66
CA ARG A 280 4.51 20.33 3.53
C ARG A 280 4.29 19.02 2.76
N SER A 281 3.23 18.28 3.08
CA SER A 281 2.91 17.01 2.40
C SER A 281 2.64 17.23 0.91
N MET A 282 1.87 18.26 0.55
CA MET A 282 1.59 18.62 -0.85
C MET A 282 2.87 18.94 -1.62
N LEU A 283 3.75 19.75 -1.04
CA LEU A 283 5.03 20.12 -1.65
C LEU A 283 5.94 18.89 -1.83
N ASN A 284 6.03 18.02 -0.83
CA ASN A 284 6.85 16.81 -0.91
C ASN A 284 6.39 15.87 -2.03
N VAL A 285 5.07 15.63 -2.14
CA VAL A 285 4.51 14.78 -3.20
C VAL A 285 4.67 15.43 -4.57
N TYR A 286 4.40 16.73 -4.68
CA TYR A 286 4.58 17.48 -5.93
C TYR A 286 6.02 17.42 -6.42
N GLU A 287 7.00 17.69 -5.55
CA GLU A 287 8.42 17.69 -5.94
C GLU A 287 8.88 16.29 -6.35
N ALA A 288 8.42 15.24 -5.66
CA ALA A 288 8.68 13.85 -6.06
C ALA A 288 8.12 13.58 -7.47
N ALA A 289 6.84 13.87 -7.69
CA ALA A 289 6.16 13.66 -8.96
C ALA A 289 6.80 14.48 -10.10
N ASN A 290 7.12 15.75 -9.84
CA ASN A 290 7.77 16.64 -10.79
C ASN A 290 9.18 16.17 -11.15
N SER A 291 9.97 15.69 -10.17
CA SER A 291 11.32 15.16 -10.43
C SER A 291 11.34 13.92 -11.33
N LEU A 292 10.22 13.18 -11.38
CA LEU A 292 10.02 11.99 -12.21
C LEU A 292 9.29 12.30 -13.53
N GLY A 293 8.88 13.56 -13.75
CA GLY A 293 8.16 13.98 -14.96
C GLY A 293 6.67 13.61 -14.98
N TYR A 294 6.08 13.28 -13.82
CA TYR A 294 4.63 13.01 -13.71
C TYR A 294 3.78 14.28 -13.72
N ILE A 295 4.37 15.41 -13.33
CA ILE A 295 3.75 16.72 -13.47
C ILE A 295 4.30 17.41 -14.71
N LYS A 296 3.40 17.95 -15.53
CA LYS A 296 3.71 18.80 -16.67
C LYS A 296 3.20 20.21 -16.36
N SER A 297 4.12 21.16 -16.22
CA SER A 297 3.80 22.59 -16.11
C SER A 297 4.36 23.29 -17.34
N HIS A 298 3.56 24.12 -18.00
CA HIS A 298 3.97 24.89 -19.17
C HIS A 298 4.33 26.33 -18.83
N LYS A 299 4.12 26.76 -17.57
CA LYS A 299 4.49 28.06 -17.03
C LYS A 299 5.16 27.95 -15.65
#